data_AF-A0A7V4V179-F1
#
_entry.id   AF-A0A7V4V179-F1
#
_cell.length_a   1.000
_cell.length_b   1.000
_cell.length_c   1.000
_cell.angle_alpha   90.00
_cell.angle_beta   90.00
_cell.angle_gamma   90.00
#
_symmetry.space_group_name_H-M   'P 1'
#
loop_
_entity.id
_entity.type
_entity.pdbx_description
1 polymer ?
#
loop_
_entity_poly.entity_id
_entity_poly.type
_entity_poly.pdbx_seq_one_letter_code
_entity_poly.pdbx_strand_id
1 'polypeptide(L)'
;MKQKMSVMKCCIIWVRRGITLIELLIVLLIIAVVGMAIIGRMLSGIERARLLAAAKQVVSHIRLAQERAKLEQRNYTVEFDAENETYKIYQAGLSFDGVDDYVSISGITNFTTSFSVEAWVKTTDTGGRIVADDDNNAGWAISMGDPGSGRLRFFIRGKTTVSLDGTTAINNGNWHHVVAVYDSVNNSRYIYLDNNVEASLTSDTGTPTTDSGPISIGGETSASAEYPGTQLTALISEVRIYNRALTSQEIQYSYTYKKPMNRAGLVGWWRLDEGQGTTALDSSGYGNNGTISGATWSQGVIGYLKDPAKGYQDINYDFDNLPEFKGVAISTVDFDGTTITNSSKFSFNSAGRPIVGTENLSADGTVVLTCGNYTITIKVKKITGEVTME
;
A
#
# COMPACT_ATOMS: atom_id res chain seq x y z
N MET A 1 -8.52 106.51 6.92
CA MET A 1 -9.61 105.90 6.13
C MET A 1 -9.11 104.58 5.53
N LYS A 2 -9.49 103.43 6.10
CA LYS A 2 -9.29 102.11 5.48
C LYS A 2 -10.50 101.22 5.79
N GLN A 3 -11.05 100.63 4.73
CA GLN A 3 -12.23 99.78 4.70
C GLN A 3 -12.09 98.56 5.63
N LYS A 4 -13.16 98.24 6.36
CA LYS A 4 -13.31 96.95 7.05
C LYS A 4 -14.02 95.96 6.14
N MET A 5 -13.34 94.86 5.82
CA MET A 5 -13.88 93.65 5.21
C MET A 5 -14.98 93.04 6.10
N SER A 6 -16.15 92.79 5.53
CA SER A 6 -17.22 92.01 6.13
C SER A 6 -16.95 90.53 5.90
N VAL A 7 -16.73 89.77 6.99
CA VAL A 7 -16.66 88.31 6.95
C VAL A 7 -18.08 87.78 7.13
N MET A 8 -18.63 87.24 6.04
CA MET A 8 -19.94 86.61 5.98
C MET A 8 -19.90 85.30 6.78
N LYS A 9 -20.44 85.29 8.00
CA LYS A 9 -20.66 84.06 8.78
C LYS A 9 -21.81 83.28 8.16
N CYS A 10 -21.49 82.22 7.42
CA CYS A 10 -22.46 81.22 7.01
C CYS A 10 -22.90 80.43 8.26
N CYS A 11 -24.10 80.73 8.77
CA CYS A 11 -24.72 80.00 9.86
C CYS A 11 -25.32 78.71 9.32
N ILE A 12 -24.59 77.58 9.44
CA ILE A 12 -25.13 76.26 9.19
C ILE A 12 -26.02 75.90 10.39
N ILE A 13 -27.33 76.09 10.24
CA ILE A 13 -28.34 75.68 11.21
C ILE A 13 -28.43 74.16 11.16
N TRP A 14 -27.83 73.48 12.15
CA TRP A 14 -28.06 72.06 12.38
C TRP A 14 -29.46 71.87 12.99
N VAL A 15 -30.46 71.61 12.14
CA VAL A 15 -31.75 71.10 12.61
C VAL A 15 -31.50 69.66 13.08
N ARG A 16 -31.47 69.44 14.40
CA ARG A 16 -31.50 68.09 14.98
C ARG A 16 -32.87 67.47 14.71
N ARG A 17 -33.09 66.90 13.51
CA ARG A 17 -34.19 65.96 13.29
C ARG A 17 -33.84 64.66 14.02
N GLY A 18 -34.63 64.29 15.01
CA GLY A 18 -34.52 62.97 15.64
C GLY A 18 -34.81 61.88 14.60
N ILE A 19 -34.06 60.77 14.68
CA ILE A 19 -34.33 59.58 13.85
C ILE A 19 -35.72 59.09 14.21
N THR A 20 -36.59 59.00 13.22
CA THR A 20 -37.92 58.41 13.39
C THR A 20 -37.80 56.90 13.61
N LEU A 21 -38.79 56.30 14.28
CA LEU A 21 -38.81 54.84 14.50
C LEU A 21 -38.67 54.06 13.18
N ILE A 22 -39.24 54.58 12.09
CA ILE A 22 -39.20 53.95 10.77
C ILE A 22 -37.79 54.01 10.16
N GLU A 23 -37.08 55.13 10.32
CA GLU A 23 -35.68 55.28 9.86
C GLU A 23 -34.75 54.35 10.65
N LEU A 24 -34.95 54.19 11.96
CA LEU A 24 -34.18 53.25 12.79
C LEU A 24 -34.40 51.80 12.33
N LEU A 25 -35.65 51.41 12.07
CA LEU A 25 -35.98 50.06 11.59
C LEU A 25 -35.38 49.77 10.21
N ILE A 26 -35.37 50.75 9.30
CA ILE A 26 -34.74 50.63 7.98
C ILE A 26 -33.22 50.45 8.11
N VAL A 27 -32.56 51.21 8.99
CA VAL A 27 -31.12 51.08 9.23
C VAL A 27 -30.77 49.70 9.80
N LEU A 28 -31.55 49.20 10.77
CA LEU A 28 -31.35 47.86 11.33
C LEU A 28 -31.57 46.76 10.29
N LEU A 29 -32.59 46.90 9.42
CA LEU A 29 -32.84 45.98 8.32
C LEU A 29 -31.67 45.96 7.33
N ILE A 30 -31.15 47.14 6.95
CA ILE A 30 -30.00 47.26 6.04
C ILE A 30 -28.76 46.63 6.66
N ILE A 31 -28.49 46.88 7.95
CA ILE A 31 -27.36 46.27 8.66
C ILE A 31 -27.51 44.74 8.72
N ALA A 32 -28.71 44.22 8.97
CA ALA A 32 -28.97 42.79 9.00
C ALA A 32 -28.77 42.15 7.61
N VAL A 33 -29.26 42.77 6.54
CA VAL A 33 -29.11 42.28 5.16
C VAL A 33 -27.65 42.34 4.70
N VAL A 34 -26.97 43.45 4.96
CA VAL A 34 -25.54 43.61 4.64
C VAL A 34 -24.68 42.66 5.49
N GLY A 35 -25.01 42.48 6.77
CA GLY A 35 -24.38 41.51 7.66
C GLY A 35 -24.53 40.08 7.17
N MET A 36 -25.74 39.66 6.78
CA MET A 36 -25.98 38.34 6.19
C MET A 36 -25.22 38.15 4.87
N ALA A 37 -25.17 39.16 4.01
CA ALA A 37 -24.43 39.09 2.75
C ALA A 37 -22.91 39.00 2.95
N ILE A 38 -22.37 39.71 3.94
CA ILE A 38 -20.95 39.68 4.30
C ILE A 38 -20.59 38.34 4.96
N ILE A 39 -21.43 37.84 5.88
CA ILE A 39 -21.25 36.53 6.52
C ILE A 39 -21.28 35.43 5.46
N GLY A 40 -22.22 35.47 4.52
CA GLY A 40 -22.27 34.52 3.40
C GLY A 40 -21.00 34.55 2.53
N ARG A 41 -20.47 35.74 2.23
CA ARG A 41 -19.20 35.90 1.48
C ARG A 41 -17.96 35.48 2.27
N MET A 42 -17.94 35.67 3.59
CA MET A 42 -16.86 35.21 4.46
C MET A 42 -16.87 33.69 4.61
N LEU A 43 -18.05 33.08 4.80
CA LEU A 43 -18.23 31.63 4.86
C LEU A 43 -17.81 30.98 3.54
N SER A 44 -18.24 31.54 2.39
CA SER A 44 -17.84 31.04 1.07
C SER A 44 -16.34 31.17 0.82
N GLY A 45 -15.68 32.21 1.37
CA GLY A 45 -14.24 32.38 1.30
C GLY A 45 -13.47 31.33 2.11
N ILE A 46 -13.98 30.94 3.28
CA ILE A 46 -13.37 29.91 4.14
C ILE A 46 -13.47 28.52 3.50
N GLU A 47 -14.64 28.15 2.94
CA GLU A 47 -14.83 26.88 2.23
C GLU A 47 -13.85 26.73 1.07
N ARG A 48 -13.72 27.78 0.24
CA ARG A 48 -12.77 27.79 -0.87
C ARG A 48 -11.32 27.66 -0.41
N ALA A 49 -10.96 28.29 0.72
CA ALA A 49 -9.61 28.21 1.27
C ALA A 49 -9.28 26.81 1.80
N ARG A 50 -10.22 26.16 2.51
CA ARG A 50 -10.08 24.78 2.98
C ARG A 50 -9.95 23.80 1.83
N LEU A 51 -10.81 23.92 0.82
CA LEU A 51 -10.77 23.09 -0.39
C LEU A 51 -9.43 23.21 -1.11
N LEU A 52 -8.92 24.43 -1.28
CA LEU A 52 -7.63 24.67 -1.92
C LEU A 52 -6.45 24.11 -1.10
N ALA A 53 -6.53 24.18 0.23
CA ALA A 53 -5.53 23.60 1.12
C ALA A 53 -5.52 22.07 1.03
N ALA A 54 -6.69 21.44 1.07
CA ALA A 54 -6.85 19.99 0.92
C ALA A 54 -6.32 19.51 -0.43
N ALA A 55 -6.71 20.17 -1.54
CA ALA A 55 -6.26 19.81 -2.87
C ALA A 55 -4.72 19.88 -3.01
N LYS A 56 -4.09 20.93 -2.47
CA LYS A 56 -2.62 21.06 -2.47
C LYS A 56 -1.93 19.94 -1.71
N GLN A 57 -2.49 19.54 -0.57
CA GLN A 57 -1.96 18.43 0.22
C GLN A 57 -2.04 17.11 -0.54
N VAL A 58 -3.22 16.77 -1.09
CA VAL A 58 -3.41 15.55 -1.89
C VAL A 58 -2.41 15.51 -3.05
N VAL A 59 -2.31 16.60 -3.83
CA VAL A 59 -1.34 16.67 -4.94
C VAL A 59 0.10 16.49 -4.47
N SER A 60 0.48 17.10 -3.35
CA SER A 60 1.82 16.96 -2.79
C SER A 60 2.14 15.50 -2.44
N HIS A 61 1.20 14.78 -1.82
CA HIS A 61 1.41 13.39 -1.41
C HIS A 61 1.42 12.42 -2.59
N ILE A 62 0.56 12.62 -3.60
CA ILE A 62 0.60 11.82 -4.83
C ILE A 62 1.96 11.99 -5.54
N ARG A 63 2.45 13.24 -5.68
CA ARG A 63 3.76 13.50 -6.28
C ARG A 63 4.90 12.86 -5.49
N LEU A 64 4.81 12.88 -4.16
CA LEU A 64 5.76 12.22 -3.30
C LEU A 64 5.78 10.70 -3.52
N ALA A 65 4.61 10.05 -3.61
CA ALA A 65 4.50 8.63 -3.94
C ALA A 65 5.14 8.30 -5.29
N GLN A 66 4.90 9.16 -6.29
CA GLN A 66 5.51 9.03 -7.62
C GLN A 66 7.04 9.10 -7.56
N GLU A 67 7.61 10.10 -6.89
CA GLU A 67 9.06 10.27 -6.80
C GLU A 67 9.73 9.15 -6.00
N ARG A 68 9.11 8.70 -4.92
CA ARG A 68 9.61 7.55 -4.16
C ARG A 68 9.58 6.25 -4.96
N ALA A 69 8.52 6.04 -5.75
CA ALA A 69 8.46 4.87 -6.63
C ALA A 69 9.65 4.81 -7.60
N LYS A 70 10.06 5.97 -8.13
CA LYS A 70 11.26 6.11 -8.98
C LYS A 70 12.56 5.88 -8.19
N LEU A 71 12.71 6.52 -7.04
CA LEU A 71 13.96 6.47 -6.27
C LEU A 71 14.23 5.09 -5.69
N GLU A 72 13.19 4.45 -5.17
CA GLU A 72 13.31 3.17 -4.45
C GLU A 72 13.10 1.96 -5.35
N GLN A 73 12.75 2.18 -6.63
CA GLN A 73 12.40 1.13 -7.58
C GLN A 73 11.29 0.21 -7.03
N ARG A 74 10.33 0.79 -6.32
CA ARG A 74 9.20 0.10 -5.67
C ARG A 74 7.88 0.62 -6.18
N ASN A 75 6.87 -0.25 -6.14
CA ASN A 75 5.51 0.21 -6.39
C ASN A 75 4.96 0.88 -5.13
N TYR A 76 4.36 2.04 -5.31
CA TYR A 76 3.61 2.74 -4.28
C TYR A 76 2.14 2.77 -4.67
N THR A 77 1.26 2.49 -3.73
CA THR A 77 -0.19 2.53 -3.95
C THR A 77 -0.76 3.79 -3.34
N VAL A 78 -1.66 4.44 -4.06
CA VAL A 78 -2.54 5.49 -3.57
C VAL A 78 -3.97 4.98 -3.69
N GLU A 79 -4.68 4.94 -2.57
CA GLU A 79 -6.08 4.52 -2.50
C GLU A 79 -6.91 5.66 -1.92
N PHE A 80 -7.99 6.01 -2.62
CA PHE A 80 -8.96 7.01 -2.18
C PHE A 80 -10.25 6.32 -1.81
N ASP A 81 -10.88 6.77 -0.74
CA ASP A 81 -12.17 6.32 -0.28
C ASP A 81 -13.11 7.53 -0.30
N ALA A 82 -14.01 7.54 -1.28
CA ALA A 82 -15.00 8.60 -1.43
C ALA A 82 -16.11 8.51 -0.39
N GLU A 83 -16.41 7.31 0.13
CA GLU A 83 -17.45 7.08 1.14
C GLU A 83 -17.01 7.61 2.51
N ASN A 84 -15.77 7.33 2.87
CA ASN A 84 -15.20 7.72 4.16
C ASN A 84 -14.38 9.02 4.09
N GLU A 85 -14.35 9.68 2.94
CA GLU A 85 -13.59 10.92 2.70
C GLU A 85 -12.11 10.79 3.11
N THR A 86 -11.51 9.63 2.80
CA THR A 86 -10.12 9.34 3.16
C THR A 86 -9.22 9.03 1.96
N TYR A 87 -7.91 9.16 2.14
CA TYR A 87 -6.95 8.53 1.23
C TYR A 87 -5.76 7.97 1.99
N LYS A 88 -5.18 6.88 1.46
CA LYS A 88 -3.96 6.25 1.96
C LYS A 88 -2.89 6.09 0.89
N ILE A 89 -1.62 6.27 1.29
CA ILE A 89 -0.44 5.96 0.46
C ILE A 89 0.42 4.95 1.17
N TYR A 90 0.73 3.82 0.53
CA TYR A 90 1.44 2.70 1.15
C TYR A 90 2.33 1.92 0.17
N GLN A 91 3.26 1.12 0.70
CA GLN A 91 4.09 0.17 -0.06
C GLN A 91 3.52 -1.26 0.07
N ALA A 92 3.68 -2.10 -0.93
CA ALA A 92 3.25 -3.50 -0.86
C ALA A 92 4.24 -4.38 -0.05
N GLY A 93 3.73 -5.21 0.87
CA GLY A 93 4.49 -6.20 1.66
C GLY A 93 4.05 -6.34 3.13
N LEU A 94 4.48 -7.44 3.77
CA LEU A 94 4.40 -7.66 5.22
C LEU A 94 5.83 -7.66 5.80
N SER A 95 6.03 -7.00 6.93
CA SER A 95 7.29 -6.85 7.64
C SER A 95 7.40 -7.85 8.79
N PHE A 96 8.52 -8.56 8.80
CA PHE A 96 8.91 -9.54 9.79
C PHE A 96 10.21 -9.05 10.45
N ASP A 97 10.25 -8.98 11.77
CA ASP A 97 11.34 -8.40 12.55
C ASP A 97 12.39 -9.43 13.02
N GLY A 98 12.16 -10.71 12.75
CA GLY A 98 13.04 -11.81 13.13
C GLY A 98 12.93 -12.26 14.59
N VAL A 99 11.93 -11.82 15.35
CA VAL A 99 11.76 -12.15 16.77
C VAL A 99 10.67 -13.18 17.02
N ASP A 100 9.41 -12.84 16.70
CA ASP A 100 8.25 -13.72 16.93
C ASP A 100 7.26 -13.78 15.77
N ASP A 101 7.64 -13.14 14.66
CA ASP A 101 6.78 -12.86 13.52
C ASP A 101 6.54 -14.08 12.62
N TYR A 102 5.27 -14.33 12.30
CA TYR A 102 4.88 -15.29 11.25
C TYR A 102 3.44 -15.03 10.75
N VAL A 103 3.13 -15.54 9.55
CA VAL A 103 1.74 -15.74 9.11
C VAL A 103 1.44 -17.23 9.14
N SER A 104 0.40 -17.66 9.84
CA SER A 104 -0.05 -19.05 9.89
C SER A 104 -1.20 -19.28 8.91
N ILE A 105 -1.08 -20.29 8.06
CA ILE A 105 -2.05 -20.70 7.06
C ILE A 105 -2.45 -22.15 7.35
N SER A 106 -3.65 -22.32 7.91
CA SER A 106 -4.18 -23.63 8.28
C SER A 106 -5.09 -24.21 7.19
N GLY A 107 -5.30 -25.52 7.22
CA GLY A 107 -6.29 -26.20 6.38
C GLY A 107 -5.82 -26.56 4.96
N ILE A 108 -4.55 -26.29 4.63
CA ILE A 108 -3.94 -26.78 3.38
C ILE A 108 -3.49 -28.23 3.58
N THR A 109 -3.80 -29.09 2.61
CA THR A 109 -3.32 -30.48 2.62
C THR A 109 -1.84 -30.51 2.25
N ASN A 110 -1.07 -31.29 3.01
CA ASN A 110 0.34 -31.55 2.76
C ASN A 110 0.64 -32.01 1.34
N PHE A 111 1.81 -31.61 0.84
CA PHE A 111 2.29 -31.98 -0.48
C PHE A 111 3.23 -33.18 -0.42
N THR A 112 2.79 -34.32 -0.96
CA THR A 112 3.65 -35.52 -1.14
C THR A 112 4.06 -35.76 -2.59
N THR A 113 3.49 -34.99 -3.52
CA THR A 113 3.78 -35.03 -4.97
C THR A 113 4.33 -33.68 -5.43
N SER A 114 4.33 -33.41 -6.74
CA SER A 114 4.84 -32.16 -7.29
C SER A 114 4.17 -30.93 -6.66
N PHE A 115 4.96 -29.93 -6.29
CA PHE A 115 4.49 -28.64 -5.79
C PHE A 115 5.50 -27.54 -6.11
N SER A 116 5.06 -26.30 -6.06
CA SER A 116 5.93 -25.13 -6.22
C SER A 116 5.53 -24.03 -5.26
N VAL A 117 6.53 -23.26 -4.81
CA VAL A 117 6.36 -22.16 -3.87
C VAL A 117 7.16 -20.99 -4.41
N GLU A 118 6.55 -19.81 -4.48
CA GLU A 118 7.22 -18.58 -4.87
C GLU A 118 6.94 -17.45 -3.90
N ALA A 119 7.92 -16.57 -3.73
CA ALA A 119 7.79 -15.36 -2.93
C ALA A 119 8.70 -14.26 -3.49
N TRP A 120 8.32 -13.01 -3.27
CA TRP A 120 9.26 -11.90 -3.27
C TRP A 120 9.74 -11.69 -1.84
N VAL A 121 11.06 -11.63 -1.64
CA VAL A 121 11.68 -11.45 -0.32
C VAL A 121 12.77 -10.39 -0.38
N LYS A 122 12.86 -9.56 0.65
CA LYS A 122 14.01 -8.69 0.91
C LYS A 122 14.45 -8.92 2.34
N THR A 123 15.73 -9.22 2.52
CA THR A 123 16.30 -9.49 3.84
C THR A 123 17.76 -9.07 3.90
N THR A 124 18.24 -8.84 5.12
CA THR A 124 19.67 -8.76 5.47
C THR A 124 20.10 -9.90 6.37
N ASP A 125 19.13 -10.73 6.77
CA ASP A 125 19.32 -11.83 7.68
C ASP A 125 20.11 -12.95 7.02
N THR A 126 20.86 -13.68 7.84
CA THR A 126 21.70 -14.77 7.34
C THR A 126 20.95 -16.10 7.32
N GLY A 127 19.94 -16.28 8.17
CA GLY A 127 19.14 -17.50 8.34
C GLY A 127 17.65 -17.19 8.54
N GLY A 128 16.82 -18.23 8.70
CA GLY A 128 15.37 -18.09 8.89
C GLY A 128 14.52 -18.64 7.73
N ARG A 129 13.22 -18.85 7.97
CA ARG A 129 12.26 -19.44 7.03
C ARG A 129 11.53 -18.35 6.25
N ILE A 130 11.48 -18.48 4.93
CA ILE A 130 10.70 -17.58 4.08
C ILE A 130 9.27 -18.09 3.98
N VAL A 131 9.11 -19.36 3.57
CA VAL A 131 7.84 -20.10 3.60
C VAL A 131 8.14 -21.54 4.03
N ALA A 132 7.40 -22.05 5.00
CA ALA A 132 7.61 -23.37 5.58
C ALA A 132 6.30 -24.14 5.77
N ASP A 133 6.43 -25.45 5.73
CA ASP A 133 5.47 -26.46 6.15
C ASP A 133 6.32 -27.48 6.93
N ASP A 134 6.87 -27.01 8.08
CA ASP A 134 7.90 -27.71 8.87
C ASP A 134 7.79 -27.50 10.39
N ASP A 135 6.64 -27.04 10.88
CA ASP A 135 6.36 -26.82 12.30
C ASP A 135 6.64 -28.05 13.20
N ASN A 136 6.53 -29.28 12.68
CA ASN A 136 6.82 -30.50 13.44
C ASN A 136 8.09 -31.22 12.95
N ASN A 137 9.04 -30.48 12.36
CA ASN A 137 10.30 -31.03 11.88
C ASN A 137 10.08 -32.16 10.84
N ALA A 138 9.00 -32.03 10.06
CA ALA A 138 8.51 -32.88 8.99
C ALA A 138 8.03 -31.96 7.85
N GLY A 139 8.13 -32.36 6.58
CA GLY A 139 7.63 -31.53 5.46
C GLY A 139 8.73 -30.79 4.71
N TRP A 140 8.58 -29.48 4.47
CA TRP A 140 9.47 -28.72 3.57
C TRP A 140 9.57 -27.23 3.95
N ALA A 141 10.65 -26.57 3.52
CA ALA A 141 10.69 -25.10 3.52
C ALA A 141 11.63 -24.54 2.45
N ILE A 142 11.32 -23.31 2.03
CA ILE A 142 12.29 -22.42 1.41
C ILE A 142 12.80 -21.42 2.46
N SER A 143 14.11 -21.38 2.65
CA SER A 143 14.77 -20.68 3.77
C SER A 143 16.07 -20.00 3.35
N MET A 144 16.64 -19.20 4.25
CA MET A 144 17.96 -18.55 4.10
C MET A 144 19.13 -19.48 4.51
N GLY A 145 18.96 -20.79 4.37
CA GLY A 145 19.96 -21.82 4.68
C GLY A 145 20.21 -22.01 6.18
N ASP A 146 20.50 -23.24 6.59
CA ASP A 146 20.99 -23.56 7.95
C ASP A 146 22.48 -23.94 7.89
N PRO A 147 23.35 -23.28 8.68
CA PRO A 147 23.06 -22.44 9.85
C PRO A 147 23.07 -20.92 9.56
N GLY A 148 22.66 -20.48 8.36
CA GLY A 148 22.60 -19.07 8.01
C GLY A 148 23.75 -18.62 7.10
N SER A 149 23.64 -18.93 5.81
CA SER A 149 24.66 -18.55 4.82
C SER A 149 24.30 -17.30 4.00
N GLY A 150 23.12 -16.73 4.24
CA GLY A 150 22.54 -15.67 3.40
C GLY A 150 22.06 -16.17 2.03
N ARG A 151 22.07 -17.49 1.80
CA ARG A 151 21.74 -18.14 0.51
C ARG A 151 20.46 -18.95 0.64
N LEU A 152 19.78 -19.13 -0.48
CA LEU A 152 18.56 -19.93 -0.53
C LEU A 152 18.84 -21.41 -0.26
N ARG A 153 17.98 -22.02 0.55
CA ARG A 153 17.83 -23.46 0.72
C ARG A 153 16.40 -23.86 0.42
N PHE A 154 16.24 -24.95 -0.33
CA PHE A 154 14.97 -25.65 -0.45
C PHE A 154 15.15 -27.07 0.07
N PHE A 155 14.60 -27.35 1.26
CA PHE A 155 14.63 -28.68 1.82
C PHE A 155 13.27 -29.35 1.80
N ILE A 156 13.29 -30.68 1.65
CA ILE A 156 12.13 -31.55 1.76
C ILE A 156 12.55 -32.76 2.61
N ARG A 157 11.92 -32.95 3.76
CA ARG A 157 12.20 -34.07 4.67
C ARG A 157 11.66 -35.38 4.09
N GLY A 158 12.36 -36.47 4.37
CA GLY A 158 12.11 -37.79 3.78
C GLY A 158 12.71 -38.00 2.38
N LYS A 159 13.25 -36.94 1.75
CA LYS A 159 14.14 -37.07 0.59
C LYS A 159 15.52 -37.57 1.01
N THR A 160 16.18 -38.31 0.11
CA THR A 160 17.55 -38.81 0.33
C THR A 160 18.53 -37.64 0.44
N THR A 161 18.42 -36.66 -0.47
CA THR A 161 19.06 -35.36 -0.32
C THR A 161 18.04 -34.42 0.30
N VAL A 162 18.10 -34.21 1.61
CA VAL A 162 17.11 -33.37 2.30
C VAL A 162 17.17 -31.93 1.79
N SER A 163 18.35 -31.33 1.75
CA SER A 163 18.56 -29.92 1.38
C SER A 163 19.15 -29.77 -0.03
N LEU A 164 18.53 -28.91 -0.84
CA LEU A 164 19.14 -28.33 -2.03
C LEU A 164 19.52 -26.88 -1.70
N ASP A 165 20.79 -26.54 -1.88
CA ASP A 165 21.32 -25.21 -1.56
C ASP A 165 21.70 -24.43 -2.82
N GLY A 166 21.37 -23.15 -2.82
CA GLY A 166 21.90 -22.17 -3.76
C GLY A 166 23.31 -21.72 -3.40
N THR A 167 23.90 -20.94 -4.29
CA THR A 167 25.27 -20.42 -4.19
C THR A 167 25.30 -18.90 -4.00
N THR A 168 24.29 -18.20 -4.51
CA THR A 168 24.15 -16.75 -4.45
C THR A 168 23.60 -16.31 -3.10
N ALA A 169 24.29 -15.37 -2.45
CA ALA A 169 23.79 -14.71 -1.25
C ALA A 169 22.79 -13.61 -1.64
N ILE A 170 21.59 -13.64 -1.06
CA ILE A 170 20.48 -12.73 -1.37
C ILE A 170 20.16 -11.77 -0.22
N ASN A 171 20.90 -11.87 0.89
CA ASN A 171 20.75 -11.04 2.08
C ASN A 171 21.41 -9.65 1.94
N ASN A 172 21.29 -9.06 0.76
CA ASN A 172 21.92 -7.78 0.40
C ASN A 172 20.98 -6.58 0.62
N GLY A 173 19.81 -6.79 1.24
CA GLY A 173 18.80 -5.75 1.43
C GLY A 173 18.07 -5.34 0.15
N ASN A 174 18.17 -6.09 -0.94
CA ASN A 174 17.37 -5.91 -2.15
C ASN A 174 16.24 -6.94 -2.25
N TRP A 175 15.27 -6.64 -3.10
CA TRP A 175 14.20 -7.58 -3.42
C TRP A 175 14.71 -8.66 -4.36
N HIS A 176 14.39 -9.91 -4.04
CA HIS A 176 14.65 -11.08 -4.85
C HIS A 176 13.36 -11.89 -5.03
N HIS A 177 13.11 -12.37 -6.25
CA HIS A 177 12.06 -13.35 -6.51
C HIS A 177 12.66 -14.74 -6.38
N VAL A 178 12.08 -15.54 -5.48
CA VAL A 178 12.61 -16.85 -5.13
C VAL A 178 11.52 -17.89 -5.40
N VAL A 179 11.90 -18.98 -6.08
CA VAL A 179 10.98 -20.07 -6.42
C VAL A 179 11.59 -21.41 -6.10
N ALA A 180 10.87 -22.23 -5.35
CA ALA A 180 11.16 -23.64 -5.13
C ALA A 180 10.21 -24.48 -5.98
N VAL A 181 10.74 -25.43 -6.74
CA VAL A 181 9.95 -26.36 -7.57
C VAL A 181 10.36 -27.78 -7.23
N TYR A 182 9.39 -28.60 -6.81
CA TYR A 182 9.54 -30.04 -6.71
C TYR A 182 8.67 -30.72 -7.77
N ASP A 183 9.29 -31.56 -8.59
CA ASP A 183 8.63 -32.34 -9.62
C ASP A 183 8.81 -33.84 -9.35
N SER A 184 7.78 -34.44 -8.77
CA SER A 184 7.71 -35.88 -8.49
C SER A 184 7.60 -36.75 -9.75
N VAL A 185 7.15 -36.20 -10.89
CA VAL A 185 7.00 -36.95 -12.14
C VAL A 185 8.37 -37.21 -12.77
N ASN A 186 9.22 -36.18 -12.78
CA ASN A 186 10.57 -36.25 -13.34
C ASN A 186 11.65 -36.53 -12.28
N ASN A 187 11.26 -36.68 -11.01
CA ASN A 187 12.18 -36.77 -9.86
C ASN A 187 13.23 -35.65 -9.88
N SER A 188 12.77 -34.41 -9.99
CA SER A 188 13.65 -33.25 -10.03
C SER A 188 13.22 -32.16 -9.06
N ARG A 189 14.18 -31.38 -8.60
CA ARG A 189 13.96 -30.26 -7.69
C ARG A 189 14.83 -29.08 -8.11
N TYR A 190 14.26 -27.88 -8.05
CA TYR A 190 14.91 -26.65 -8.50
C TYR A 190 14.71 -25.52 -7.51
N ILE A 191 15.72 -24.66 -7.44
CA ILE A 191 15.61 -23.30 -6.91
C ILE A 191 15.80 -22.35 -8.09
N TYR A 192 14.92 -21.37 -8.22
CA TYR A 192 15.10 -20.23 -9.11
C TYR A 192 15.29 -18.96 -8.28
N LEU A 193 16.22 -18.12 -8.74
CA LEU A 193 16.49 -16.80 -8.20
C LEU A 193 16.39 -15.79 -9.36
N ASP A 194 15.51 -14.82 -9.22
CA ASP A 194 15.30 -13.74 -10.20
C ASP A 194 15.15 -14.27 -11.64
N ASN A 195 14.26 -15.26 -11.81
CA ASN A 195 13.96 -15.95 -13.07
C ASN A 195 15.09 -16.82 -13.66
N ASN A 196 16.20 -17.01 -12.95
CA ASN A 196 17.28 -17.91 -13.37
C ASN A 196 17.33 -19.15 -12.48
N VAL A 197 17.73 -20.30 -13.05
CA VAL A 197 17.99 -21.51 -12.25
C VAL A 197 19.20 -21.26 -11.36
N GLU A 198 19.00 -21.29 -10.05
CA GLU A 198 20.04 -21.09 -9.04
C GLU A 198 20.63 -22.43 -8.58
N ALA A 199 19.78 -23.44 -8.39
CA ALA A 199 20.20 -24.78 -8.01
C ALA A 199 19.26 -25.82 -8.61
N SER A 200 19.77 -27.04 -8.84
CA SER A 200 18.96 -28.14 -9.34
C SER A 200 19.44 -29.50 -8.85
N LEU A 201 18.51 -30.44 -8.76
CA LEU A 201 18.74 -31.85 -8.55
C LEU A 201 17.88 -32.63 -9.55
N THR A 202 18.48 -33.46 -10.39
CA THR A 202 17.81 -34.18 -11.49
C THR A 202 17.62 -35.68 -11.22
N SER A 203 17.85 -36.11 -9.97
CA SER A 203 17.65 -37.49 -9.51
C SER A 203 17.21 -37.48 -8.05
N ASP A 204 16.09 -36.81 -7.79
CA ASP A 204 15.58 -36.51 -6.45
C ASP A 204 14.75 -37.67 -5.86
N THR A 205 15.44 -38.57 -5.19
CA THR A 205 14.88 -39.81 -4.62
C THR A 205 14.47 -39.67 -3.15
N GLY A 206 13.67 -40.63 -2.67
CA GLY A 206 13.02 -40.58 -1.35
C GLY A 206 11.59 -40.02 -1.43
N THR A 207 10.87 -40.07 -0.32
CA THR A 207 9.44 -39.72 -0.25
C THR A 207 9.26 -38.55 0.71
N PRO A 208 8.62 -37.44 0.30
CA PRO A 208 8.31 -36.35 1.21
C PRO A 208 7.52 -36.85 2.43
N THR A 209 7.94 -36.46 3.62
CA THR A 209 7.13 -36.57 4.83
C THR A 209 6.04 -35.51 4.85
N THR A 210 5.01 -35.70 5.66
CA THR A 210 3.93 -34.74 5.88
C THR A 210 4.02 -34.12 7.26
N ASP A 211 3.67 -32.84 7.37
CA ASP A 211 3.54 -32.11 8.62
C ASP A 211 2.08 -31.87 9.00
N SER A 212 1.65 -32.24 10.21
CA SER A 212 0.31 -31.88 10.69
C SER A 212 0.14 -30.40 11.05
N GLY A 213 1.23 -29.64 11.08
CA GLY A 213 1.25 -28.20 11.36
C GLY A 213 0.71 -27.35 10.21
N PRO A 214 0.46 -26.06 10.46
CA PRO A 214 0.10 -25.11 9.42
C PRO A 214 1.30 -24.78 8.52
N ILE A 215 1.01 -24.35 7.30
CA ILE A 215 1.99 -23.64 6.48
C ILE A 215 2.23 -22.27 7.10
N SER A 216 3.46 -21.78 7.08
CA SER A 216 3.82 -20.48 7.61
C SER A 216 4.66 -19.64 6.65
N ILE A 217 4.58 -18.31 6.82
CA ILE A 217 5.39 -17.31 6.11
C ILE A 217 6.21 -16.53 7.13
N GLY A 218 7.51 -16.32 6.87
CA GLY A 218 8.43 -15.48 7.66
C GLY A 218 8.99 -16.11 8.93
N GLY A 219 8.67 -17.36 9.23
CA GLY A 219 9.11 -18.11 10.40
C GLY A 219 8.18 -19.30 10.65
N GLU A 220 8.63 -20.34 11.34
CA GLU A 220 7.71 -21.38 11.85
C GLU A 220 6.86 -20.81 12.97
N THR A 221 5.69 -21.40 13.21
CA THR A 221 4.75 -20.86 14.19
C THR A 221 5.22 -21.11 15.63
N SER A 222 4.57 -20.47 16.60
CA SER A 222 4.86 -20.69 18.01
C SER A 222 4.53 -22.09 18.54
N ALA A 223 3.91 -22.95 17.71
CA ALA A 223 3.73 -24.37 18.00
C ALA A 223 4.98 -25.21 17.68
N SER A 224 5.90 -24.68 16.86
CA SER A 224 7.13 -25.39 16.47
C SER A 224 8.11 -25.53 17.63
N ALA A 225 8.82 -26.66 17.68
CA ALA A 225 9.93 -26.86 18.59
C ALA A 225 11.17 -26.02 18.22
N GLU A 226 11.25 -25.54 16.96
CA GLU A 226 12.34 -24.68 16.50
C GLU A 226 12.03 -23.18 16.72
N TYR A 227 10.84 -22.81 17.18
CA TYR A 227 10.48 -21.42 17.51
C TYR A 227 11.16 -20.93 18.81
N PRO A 228 11.67 -19.68 18.87
CA PRO A 228 11.68 -18.65 17.83
C PRO A 228 12.98 -18.63 16.97
N GLY A 229 13.67 -19.76 16.84
CA GLY A 229 14.97 -19.86 16.15
C GLY A 229 14.90 -19.82 14.63
N THR A 230 13.69 -19.85 14.04
CA THR A 230 13.49 -19.94 12.58
C THR A 230 12.88 -18.67 11.98
N GLN A 231 12.62 -17.67 12.81
CA GLN A 231 12.10 -16.36 12.43
C GLN A 231 13.07 -15.66 11.48
N LEU A 232 12.52 -14.92 10.53
CA LEU A 232 13.27 -14.23 9.50
C LEU A 232 13.04 -12.72 9.61
N THR A 233 14.13 -11.94 9.67
CA THR A 233 14.02 -10.49 9.47
C THR A 233 13.84 -10.20 7.97
N ALA A 234 12.64 -9.85 7.52
CA ALA A 234 12.37 -9.65 6.09
C ALA A 234 11.17 -8.74 5.79
N LEU A 235 11.15 -8.23 4.55
CA LEU A 235 9.91 -7.86 3.87
C LEU A 235 9.55 -8.99 2.90
N ILE A 236 8.31 -9.48 2.98
CA ILE A 236 7.81 -10.55 2.11
C ILE A 236 6.54 -10.07 1.39
N SER A 237 6.40 -10.43 0.11
CA SER A 237 5.21 -10.15 -0.70
C SER A 237 4.97 -11.23 -1.74
N GLU A 238 3.77 -11.25 -2.32
CA GLU A 238 3.43 -12.07 -3.50
C GLU A 238 3.69 -13.58 -3.34
N VAL A 239 3.42 -14.10 -2.14
CA VAL A 239 3.60 -15.52 -1.81
C VAL A 239 2.55 -16.35 -2.51
N ARG A 240 2.97 -17.37 -3.25
CA ARG A 240 2.08 -18.29 -3.96
C ARG A 240 2.54 -19.73 -3.80
N ILE A 241 1.57 -20.62 -3.66
CA ILE A 241 1.79 -22.07 -3.57
C ILE A 241 0.97 -22.76 -4.65
N TYR A 242 1.56 -23.73 -5.33
CA TYR A 242 0.93 -24.55 -6.35
C TYR A 242 1.10 -26.03 -6.02
N ASN A 243 0.08 -26.85 -6.27
CA ASN A 243 0.12 -28.31 -6.12
C ASN A 243 0.67 -29.03 -7.37
N ARG A 244 1.57 -28.35 -8.10
CA ARG A 244 2.24 -28.87 -9.28
C ARG A 244 3.60 -28.22 -9.45
N ALA A 245 4.43 -28.79 -10.33
CA ALA A 245 5.65 -28.15 -10.78
C ALA A 245 5.33 -26.98 -11.72
N LEU A 246 5.89 -25.80 -11.46
CA LEU A 246 5.86 -24.67 -12.37
C LEU A 246 6.88 -24.84 -13.50
N THR A 247 6.54 -24.35 -14.68
CA THR A 247 7.47 -24.25 -15.81
C THR A 247 8.29 -22.96 -15.74
N SER A 248 9.44 -22.91 -16.43
CA SER A 248 10.25 -21.69 -16.51
C SER A 248 9.50 -20.50 -17.13
N GLN A 249 8.59 -20.75 -18.07
CA GLN A 249 7.75 -19.70 -18.66
C GLN A 249 6.77 -19.10 -17.65
N GLU A 250 6.18 -19.94 -16.79
CA GLU A 250 5.31 -19.46 -15.72
C GLU A 250 6.08 -18.69 -14.65
N ILE A 251 7.29 -19.14 -14.32
CA ILE A 251 8.19 -18.45 -13.38
C ILE A 251 8.58 -17.07 -13.95
N GLN A 252 8.95 -16.99 -15.23
CA GLN A 252 9.27 -15.72 -15.89
C GLN A 252 8.08 -14.75 -15.88
N TYR A 253 6.87 -15.27 -16.10
CA TYR A 253 5.66 -14.48 -16.05
C TYR A 253 5.41 -13.96 -14.63
N SER A 254 5.51 -14.82 -13.62
CA SER A 254 5.39 -14.43 -12.22
C SER A 254 6.44 -13.40 -11.79
N TYR A 255 7.68 -13.54 -12.26
CA TYR A 255 8.77 -12.58 -12.03
C TYR A 255 8.44 -11.21 -12.64
N THR A 256 7.97 -11.20 -13.87
CA THR A 256 7.71 -9.95 -14.63
C THR A 256 6.46 -9.23 -14.14
N TYR A 257 5.38 -9.98 -13.89
CA TYR A 257 4.04 -9.41 -13.65
C TYR A 257 3.54 -9.56 -12.22
N LYS A 258 4.27 -10.25 -11.35
CA LYS A 258 3.91 -10.48 -9.94
C LYS A 258 2.50 -11.07 -9.78
N LYS A 259 2.12 -11.97 -10.70
CA LYS A 259 0.83 -12.68 -10.68
C LYS A 259 0.98 -14.02 -11.42
N PRO A 260 0.12 -15.01 -11.13
CA PRO A 260 0.17 -16.30 -11.82
C PRO A 260 -0.15 -16.14 -13.32
N MET A 261 0.60 -16.82 -14.19
CA MET A 261 0.29 -16.89 -15.63
C MET A 261 -1.07 -17.54 -15.87
N ASN A 262 -1.38 -18.58 -15.11
CA ASN A 262 -2.68 -19.24 -15.06
C ASN A 262 -2.90 -19.75 -13.63
N ARG A 263 -4.16 -20.00 -13.25
CA ARG A 263 -4.52 -20.44 -11.89
C ARG A 263 -4.59 -21.96 -11.75
N ALA A 264 -4.18 -22.73 -12.75
CA ALA A 264 -4.22 -24.18 -12.67
C ALA A 264 -3.28 -24.65 -11.55
N GLY A 265 -3.80 -25.47 -10.65
CA GLY A 265 -3.06 -25.98 -9.49
C GLY A 265 -2.63 -24.94 -8.46
N LEU A 266 -3.11 -23.68 -8.56
CA LEU A 266 -2.86 -22.68 -7.53
C LEU A 266 -3.60 -23.08 -6.25
N VAL A 267 -2.89 -23.12 -5.11
CA VAL A 267 -3.43 -23.48 -3.80
C VAL A 267 -3.76 -22.23 -3.00
N GLY A 268 -2.91 -21.21 -3.06
CA GLY A 268 -3.11 -19.94 -2.37
C GLY A 268 -2.22 -18.84 -2.93
N TRP A 269 -2.68 -17.60 -2.81
CA TRP A 269 -1.93 -16.41 -3.21
C TRP A 269 -2.11 -15.29 -2.19
N TRP A 270 -1.08 -15.07 -1.38
CA TRP A 270 -1.03 -13.99 -0.40
C TRP A 270 -0.16 -12.87 -0.94
N ARG A 271 -0.82 -11.80 -1.41
CA ARG A 271 -0.13 -10.61 -1.93
C ARG A 271 0.58 -9.85 -0.81
N LEU A 272 0.03 -9.91 0.40
CA LEU A 272 0.51 -9.21 1.59
C LEU A 272 0.49 -7.69 1.38
N ASP A 273 -0.63 -7.18 0.85
CA ASP A 273 -0.83 -5.78 0.46
C ASP A 273 -2.10 -5.15 1.09
N GLU A 274 -2.68 -5.80 2.09
CA GLU A 274 -3.90 -5.39 2.78
C GLU A 274 -3.69 -4.14 3.66
N GLY A 275 -2.49 -3.97 4.20
CA GLY A 275 -2.04 -2.75 4.91
C GLY A 275 -2.58 -2.58 6.33
N GLN A 276 -3.54 -3.38 6.77
CA GLN A 276 -4.08 -3.32 8.13
C GLN A 276 -4.77 -4.63 8.55
N GLY A 277 -5.02 -4.77 9.85
CA GLY A 277 -5.65 -5.96 10.43
C GLY A 277 -4.65 -7.10 10.66
N THR A 278 -5.17 -8.27 11.02
CA THR A 278 -4.37 -9.45 11.38
C THR A 278 -4.62 -10.63 10.44
N THR A 279 -5.13 -10.36 9.24
CA THR A 279 -5.48 -11.38 8.25
C THR A 279 -4.75 -11.12 6.95
N ALA A 280 -3.99 -12.11 6.48
CA ALA A 280 -3.44 -12.14 5.13
C ALA A 280 -4.48 -12.81 4.21
N LEU A 281 -5.07 -12.06 3.27
CA LEU A 281 -6.16 -12.56 2.45
C LEU A 281 -5.62 -13.40 1.29
N ASP A 282 -6.29 -14.52 1.04
CA ASP A 282 -6.01 -15.37 -0.12
C ASP A 282 -6.68 -14.83 -1.38
N SER A 283 -5.85 -14.28 -2.27
CA SER A 283 -6.25 -13.71 -3.56
C SER A 283 -6.46 -14.77 -4.66
N SER A 284 -6.24 -16.06 -4.36
CA SER A 284 -6.47 -17.16 -5.32
C SER A 284 -7.95 -17.43 -5.59
N GLY A 285 -8.80 -17.15 -4.60
CA GLY A 285 -10.23 -17.47 -4.58
C GLY A 285 -10.60 -18.74 -3.81
N TYR A 286 -9.64 -19.42 -3.17
CA TYR A 286 -9.90 -20.64 -2.38
C TYR A 286 -10.15 -20.37 -0.89
N GLY A 287 -9.96 -19.13 -0.43
CA GLY A 287 -10.28 -18.73 0.94
C GLY A 287 -9.29 -19.25 1.99
N ASN A 288 -8.08 -19.62 1.57
CA ASN A 288 -6.99 -20.07 2.44
C ASN A 288 -6.33 -18.88 3.15
N ASN A 289 -7.12 -18.04 3.83
CA ASN A 289 -6.61 -16.84 4.49
C ASN A 289 -5.62 -17.21 5.61
N GLY A 290 -4.54 -16.43 5.72
CA GLY A 290 -3.56 -16.54 6.78
C GLY A 290 -3.90 -15.66 7.98
N THR A 291 -3.47 -16.08 9.17
CA THR A 291 -3.52 -15.30 10.41
C THR A 291 -2.14 -14.74 10.71
N ILE A 292 -2.05 -13.44 10.91
CA ILE A 292 -0.80 -12.71 11.17
C ILE A 292 -0.54 -12.69 12.68
N SER A 293 0.64 -13.12 13.10
CA SER A 293 1.13 -13.08 14.48
C SER A 293 2.44 -12.31 14.54
N GLY A 294 2.49 -11.24 15.33
CA GLY A 294 3.66 -10.37 15.48
C GLY A 294 3.93 -9.47 14.28
N ALA A 295 3.97 -10.07 13.08
CA ALA A 295 4.32 -9.40 11.85
C ALA A 295 3.42 -8.19 11.61
N THR A 296 4.04 -7.10 11.22
CA THR A 296 3.33 -5.86 10.93
C THR A 296 3.23 -5.72 9.44
N TRP A 297 2.11 -5.18 8.93
CA TRP A 297 2.08 -4.66 7.55
C TRP A 297 3.33 -3.85 7.31
N SER A 298 3.91 -3.93 6.12
CA SER A 298 5.08 -3.13 5.77
C SER A 298 4.67 -1.66 5.70
N GLN A 299 4.34 -1.12 6.85
CA GLN A 299 4.66 0.19 7.29
C GLN A 299 6.18 0.28 7.14
N GLY A 300 6.61 1.14 6.23
CA GLY A 300 7.90 1.77 6.48
C GLY A 300 7.92 2.26 7.94
N VAL A 301 9.07 2.21 8.59
CA VAL A 301 9.23 2.92 9.87
C VAL A 301 9.29 4.44 9.60
N ILE A 302 8.61 5.21 10.48
CA ILE A 302 7.86 6.49 10.32
C ILE A 302 8.62 7.82 10.39
N GLY A 303 8.10 8.87 9.70
CA GLY A 303 8.10 10.27 10.15
C GLY A 303 7.12 11.18 9.34
N TYR A 304 6.39 12.06 10.03
CA TYR A 304 5.22 12.81 9.56
C TYR A 304 5.52 14.11 8.79
N LEU A 305 4.45 14.65 8.15
CA LEU A 305 4.22 16.03 7.71
C LEU A 305 5.30 17.06 8.10
N LYS A 306 6.07 17.52 7.10
CA LYS A 306 7.18 18.51 7.16
C LYS A 306 8.41 18.09 7.98
N ASP A 307 9.24 17.17 7.48
CA ASP A 307 10.71 17.28 7.61
C ASP A 307 11.42 16.26 6.68
N PRO A 308 12.30 16.67 5.76
CA PRO A 308 13.18 15.77 5.00
C PRO A 308 14.13 14.90 5.84
N ALA A 309 14.22 15.11 7.15
CA ALA A 309 15.17 14.41 8.03
C ALA A 309 14.66 13.12 8.71
N LYS A 310 13.39 12.66 8.54
CA LYS A 310 12.88 11.44 9.25
C LYS A 310 11.78 10.63 8.48
N GLY A 311 12.10 9.40 8.01
CA GLY A 311 11.27 8.15 7.86
C GLY A 311 9.90 8.13 7.10
N TYR A 312 9.34 6.95 6.77
CA TYR A 312 8.10 6.77 5.94
C TYR A 312 6.98 5.96 6.63
N GLN A 313 5.69 6.26 6.41
CA GLN A 313 4.49 5.56 6.94
C GLN A 313 3.38 5.44 5.90
N ASP A 314 2.39 4.59 6.20
CA ASP A 314 1.06 4.68 5.59
C ASP A 314 0.45 6.05 5.90
N ILE A 315 0.13 6.77 4.84
CA ILE A 315 -0.36 8.13 4.98
C ILE A 315 -1.88 8.12 4.86
N ASN A 316 -2.59 7.81 5.94
CA ASN A 316 -4.06 7.89 5.99
C ASN A 316 -4.53 9.30 6.39
N TYR A 317 -5.25 9.99 5.52
CA TYR A 317 -5.92 11.25 5.84
C TYR A 317 -7.41 11.06 5.86
N ASP A 318 -8.02 11.34 7.01
CA ASP A 318 -9.46 11.46 7.19
C ASP A 318 -9.82 12.94 7.25
N PHE A 319 -10.59 13.40 6.28
CA PHE A 319 -10.85 14.83 6.08
C PHE A 319 -11.80 15.36 7.16
N ASP A 320 -12.67 14.50 7.70
CA ASP A 320 -13.60 14.85 8.76
C ASP A 320 -12.93 14.97 10.12
N ASN A 321 -11.94 14.11 10.38
CA ASN A 321 -11.19 14.11 11.63
C ASN A 321 -10.03 15.12 11.68
N LEU A 322 -9.70 15.76 10.55
CA LEU A 322 -8.70 16.82 10.49
C LEU A 322 -9.34 18.22 10.54
N PRO A 323 -9.15 18.99 11.62
CA PRO A 323 -9.84 20.27 11.83
C PRO A 323 -9.69 21.27 10.67
N GLU A 324 -8.56 21.26 9.98
CA GLU A 324 -8.26 22.11 8.83
C GLU A 324 -8.99 21.72 7.54
N PHE A 325 -9.41 20.45 7.41
CA PHE A 325 -10.08 19.91 6.23
C PHE A 325 -11.55 19.53 6.48
N LYS A 326 -12.01 19.64 7.72
CA LYS A 326 -13.40 19.36 8.09
C LYS A 326 -14.41 20.04 7.15
N GLY A 327 -15.28 19.21 6.55
CA GLY A 327 -16.28 19.62 5.56
C GLY A 327 -15.77 19.66 4.11
N VAL A 328 -14.57 19.13 3.83
CA VAL A 328 -14.09 18.85 2.48
C VAL A 328 -14.29 17.36 2.19
N ALA A 329 -15.08 17.03 1.18
CA ALA A 329 -15.39 15.65 0.81
C ALA A 329 -14.66 15.20 -0.45
N ILE A 330 -14.31 13.92 -0.52
CA ILE A 330 -13.87 13.24 -1.74
C ILE A 330 -15.12 12.75 -2.48
N SER A 331 -15.55 13.48 -3.50
CA SER A 331 -16.86 13.24 -4.15
C SER A 331 -16.86 12.15 -5.20
N THR A 332 -15.84 12.10 -6.07
CA THR A 332 -15.71 11.08 -7.12
C THR A 332 -14.25 10.77 -7.41
N VAL A 333 -13.97 9.52 -7.76
CA VAL A 333 -12.63 9.09 -8.16
C VAL A 333 -12.72 8.12 -9.34
N ASP A 334 -11.91 8.35 -10.37
CA ASP A 334 -11.88 7.55 -11.60
C ASP A 334 -10.44 7.36 -12.07
N PHE A 335 -9.96 6.12 -12.12
CA PHE A 335 -8.61 5.77 -12.59
C PHE A 335 -8.60 4.73 -13.72
N ASP A 336 -9.76 4.20 -14.14
CA ASP A 336 -9.84 3.16 -15.17
C ASP A 336 -10.96 3.41 -16.19
N GLY A 337 -11.53 4.62 -16.20
CA GLY A 337 -12.70 4.97 -17.00
C GLY A 337 -14.01 4.49 -16.37
N THR A 338 -13.96 3.91 -15.17
CA THR A 338 -15.12 3.48 -14.39
C THR A 338 -15.17 4.29 -13.10
N THR A 339 -16.14 5.21 -13.02
CA THR A 339 -16.39 5.96 -11.78
C THR A 339 -17.08 5.04 -10.76
N ILE A 340 -16.44 4.75 -9.62
CA ILE A 340 -17.02 3.94 -8.54
C ILE A 340 -16.74 4.57 -7.17
N THR A 341 -17.70 4.38 -6.26
CA THR A 341 -17.96 5.14 -5.04
C THR A 341 -17.42 4.56 -3.73
N ASN A 342 -16.78 3.38 -3.72
CA ASN A 342 -16.47 2.66 -2.46
C ASN A 342 -14.96 2.47 -2.18
N SER A 343 -14.13 2.74 -3.19
CA SER A 343 -12.71 3.15 -3.13
C SER A 343 -12.16 3.10 -4.55
N SER A 344 -11.22 3.98 -4.87
CA SER A 344 -10.55 4.00 -6.17
C SER A 344 -9.04 4.05 -5.95
N LYS A 345 -8.36 3.05 -6.48
CA LYS A 345 -6.94 2.77 -6.25
C LYS A 345 -6.15 2.90 -7.54
N PHE A 346 -5.00 3.53 -7.44
CA PHE A 346 -3.97 3.46 -8.47
C PHE A 346 -2.60 3.35 -7.81
N SER A 347 -1.61 2.88 -8.56
CA SER A 347 -0.24 2.75 -8.06
C SER A 347 0.72 3.47 -8.99
N PHE A 348 1.89 3.86 -8.50
CA PHE A 348 3.02 4.23 -9.33
C PHE A 348 3.96 3.04 -9.43
N ASN A 349 4.34 2.66 -10.65
CA ASN A 349 5.35 1.62 -10.86
C ASN A 349 6.77 2.12 -10.53
N SER A 350 7.76 1.24 -10.59
CA SER A 350 9.18 1.58 -10.33
C SER A 350 9.77 2.67 -11.26
N ALA A 351 9.10 3.00 -12.36
CA ALA A 351 9.45 4.11 -13.25
C ALA A 351 8.64 5.40 -12.96
N GLY A 352 7.81 5.39 -11.92
CA GLY A 352 6.92 6.50 -11.54
C GLY A 352 5.76 6.74 -12.49
N ARG A 353 5.39 5.76 -13.32
CA ARG A 353 4.18 5.84 -14.17
C ARG A 353 2.98 5.30 -13.41
N PRO A 354 1.81 5.95 -13.53
CA PRO A 354 0.63 5.51 -12.81
C PRO A 354 0.00 4.31 -13.53
N ILE A 355 -0.45 3.33 -12.74
CA ILE A 355 -1.04 2.06 -13.19
C ILE A 355 -2.29 1.73 -12.37
N VAL A 356 -3.25 1.01 -12.96
CA VAL A 356 -4.35 0.36 -12.23
C VAL A 356 -4.14 -1.14 -12.32
N GLY A 357 -3.98 -1.79 -11.17
CA GLY A 357 -3.49 -3.17 -11.11
C GLY A 357 -2.07 -3.26 -11.70
N THR A 358 -1.94 -3.85 -12.89
CA THR A 358 -0.67 -3.97 -13.63
C THR A 358 -0.65 -3.17 -14.93
N GLU A 359 -1.77 -2.57 -15.32
CA GLU A 359 -1.92 -1.88 -16.60
C GLU A 359 -1.69 -0.38 -16.42
N ASN A 360 -1.04 0.25 -17.40
CA ASN A 360 -0.97 1.71 -17.41
C ASN A 360 -2.38 2.28 -17.51
N LEU A 361 -2.60 3.41 -16.84
CA LEU A 361 -3.83 4.16 -17.01
C LEU A 361 -4.15 4.36 -18.50
N SER A 362 -5.37 4.02 -18.87
CA SER A 362 -5.88 4.15 -20.24
C SER A 362 -6.36 5.58 -20.54
N ALA A 363 -6.78 6.30 -19.49
CA ALA A 363 -7.22 7.69 -19.48
C ALA A 363 -6.57 8.46 -18.30
N ASP A 364 -6.64 9.79 -18.31
CA ASP A 364 -6.17 10.58 -17.16
C ASP A 364 -7.01 10.23 -15.93
N GLY A 365 -6.35 9.95 -14.82
CA GLY A 365 -7.01 9.67 -13.55
C GLY A 365 -7.55 10.95 -12.92
N THR A 366 -8.69 10.89 -12.25
CA THR A 366 -9.33 12.05 -11.62
C THR A 366 -9.76 11.77 -10.19
N VAL A 367 -9.58 12.76 -9.31
CA VAL A 367 -10.10 12.81 -7.93
C VAL A 367 -10.79 14.16 -7.77
N VAL A 368 -12.06 14.17 -7.40
CA VAL A 368 -12.85 15.39 -7.27
C VAL A 368 -13.11 15.67 -5.79
N LEU A 369 -12.62 16.82 -5.31
CA LEU A 369 -12.86 17.30 -3.96
C LEU A 369 -13.97 18.35 -3.96
N THR A 370 -14.81 18.35 -2.93
CA THR A 370 -15.91 19.31 -2.77
C THR A 370 -15.94 19.91 -1.38
N CYS A 371 -16.36 21.18 -1.27
CA CYS A 371 -16.60 21.85 0.01
C CYS A 371 -17.68 22.90 -0.22
N GLY A 372 -18.87 22.69 0.35
CA GLY A 372 -20.04 23.50 0.03
C GLY A 372 -20.35 23.46 -1.48
N ASN A 373 -20.42 24.62 -2.13
CA ASN A 373 -20.65 24.73 -3.58
C ASN A 373 -19.37 24.76 -4.43
N TYR A 374 -18.20 24.56 -3.81
CA TYR A 374 -16.92 24.59 -4.50
C TYR A 374 -16.44 23.18 -4.85
N THR A 375 -15.78 23.06 -6.00
CA THR A 375 -15.22 21.81 -6.50
C THR A 375 -13.80 22.06 -7.03
N ILE A 376 -12.88 21.14 -6.77
CA ILE A 376 -11.55 21.08 -7.40
C ILE A 376 -11.36 19.67 -7.96
N THR A 377 -10.88 19.58 -9.20
CA THR A 377 -10.52 18.29 -9.80
C THR A 377 -9.01 18.13 -9.81
N ILE A 378 -8.51 17.08 -9.16
CA ILE A 378 -7.12 16.65 -9.25
C ILE A 378 -7.01 15.66 -10.39
N LYS A 379 -6.09 15.89 -11.32
CA LYS A 379 -5.81 14.99 -12.44
C LYS A 379 -4.43 14.36 -12.34
N VAL A 380 -4.34 13.08 -12.69
CA VAL A 380 -3.09 12.33 -12.82
C VAL A 380 -2.94 11.89 -14.27
N LYS A 381 -1.93 12.43 -14.97
CA LYS A 381 -1.70 12.14 -16.38
C LYS A 381 -1.33 10.68 -16.60
N LYS A 382 -2.03 10.02 -17.50
CA LYS A 382 -1.94 8.57 -17.71
C LYS A 382 -0.56 8.02 -18.10
N ILE A 383 0.25 8.81 -18.80
CA ILE A 383 1.59 8.40 -19.25
C ILE A 383 2.69 8.97 -18.34
N THR A 384 2.61 10.25 -18.01
CA THR A 384 3.68 10.97 -17.30
C THR A 384 3.55 10.88 -15.78
N GLY A 385 2.37 10.50 -15.26
CA GLY A 385 2.05 10.58 -13.83
C GLY A 385 1.99 12.01 -13.31
N GLU A 386 2.04 13.03 -14.18
CA GLU A 386 1.98 14.43 -13.79
C GLU A 386 0.66 14.71 -13.07
N VAL A 387 0.76 15.30 -11.88
CA VAL A 387 -0.40 15.62 -11.03
C VAL A 387 -0.71 17.11 -11.11
N THR A 388 -1.92 17.47 -11.53
CA THR A 388 -2.39 18.86 -11.64
C THR A 388 -3.72 19.05 -10.91
N MET A 389 -4.04 20.30 -10.56
CA MET A 389 -5.36 20.70 -10.05
C MET A 389 -6.02 21.58 -11.10
N GLU A 390 -7.32 21.38 -11.33
CA GLU A 390 -8.18 22.17 -12.21
C GLU A 390 -9.36 22.76 -11.46
#